data_AF-A0A946FB69-F1
#
_entry.id   AF-A0A946FB69-F1
#
_cell.length_a   1.000
_cell.length_b   1.000
_cell.length_c   1.000
_cell.angle_alpha   90.00
_cell.angle_beta   90.00
_cell.angle_gamma   90.00
#
_symmetry.space_group_name_H-M   'P 1'
#
loop_
_entity.id
_entity.type
_entity.pdbx_description
1 polymer ?
#
loop_
_entity_poly.entity_id
_entity_poly.type
_entity_poly.pdbx_seq_one_letter_code
_entity_poly.pdbx_strand_id
1 'polypeptide(L)' 'RMGTDEGSVTDSAGLVHDTEGLRVVDASIMPNNVTANLNAPVTMMAEKIADLVAGKTPLAPLTPPLG' A
#
# COMPACT_ATOMS: atom_id res chain seq x y z
N ARG A 1 10.94 -4.70 1.79
CA ARG A 1 9.57 -5.25 1.96
C ARG A 1 8.75 -4.30 2.83
N MET A 2 7.44 -4.26 2.61
CA MET A 2 6.46 -3.54 3.44
C MET A 2 6.10 -4.37 4.68
N GLY A 3 5.96 -3.73 5.84
CA GLY A 3 5.58 -4.43 7.07
C GLY A 3 5.68 -3.55 8.32
N THR A 4 5.37 -4.14 9.47
CA THR A 4 5.55 -3.53 10.81
C THR A 4 6.66 -4.21 11.61
N ASP A 5 7.36 -5.17 11.01
CA ASP A 5 8.45 -5.92 11.62
C ASP A 5 9.82 -5.26 11.33
N GLU A 6 10.84 -5.60 12.13
CA GLU A 6 12.19 -5.00 12.05
C GLU A 6 12.88 -5.16 10.69
N GLY A 7 12.49 -6.15 9.87
CA GLY A 7 13.07 -6.31 8.53
C GLY A 7 12.27 -5.63 7.42
N SER A 8 11.24 -4.87 7.75
CA SER A 8 10.51 -4.03 6.81
C SER A 8 11.28 -2.74 6.52
N VAL A 9 11.17 -2.23 5.30
CA VAL A 9 11.79 -0.97 4.84
C VAL A 9 10.76 0.14 4.77
N THR A 10 9.49 -0.22 4.60
CA THR A 10 8.37 0.71 4.53
C THR A 10 7.20 0.23 5.40
N ASP A 11 6.40 1.18 5.87
CA ASP A 11 5.11 0.88 6.48
C ASP A 11 4.03 0.53 5.43
N SER A 12 2.80 0.25 5.90
CA SER A 12 1.65 -0.08 5.05
C SER A 12 1.17 1.04 4.12
N ALA A 13 1.66 2.27 4.33
CA ALA A 13 1.41 3.44 3.49
C ALA A 13 2.58 3.71 2.51
N GLY A 14 3.59 2.84 2.48
CA GLY A 14 4.79 2.97 1.64
C GLY A 14 5.78 4.02 2.16
N LEU A 15 5.59 4.56 3.36
CA LEU A 15 6.52 5.50 3.99
C LEU A 15 7.79 4.76 4.39
N VAL A 16 8.95 5.29 4.00
CA VAL A 16 10.24 4.72 4.38
C VAL A 16 10.53 5.04 5.84
N HIS A 17 10.86 4.01 6.63
CA HIS A 17 11.17 4.15 8.06
C HIS A 17 12.32 5.14 8.27
N ASP A 18 12.26 5.90 9.36
CA ASP A 18 13.25 6.92 9.74
C ASP A 18 13.47 8.04 8.70
N THR A 19 12.53 8.22 7.76
CA THR A 19 12.56 9.33 6.79
C THR A 19 11.23 10.07 6.74
N GLU A 20 11.30 11.36 6.39
CA GLU A 20 10.12 12.19 6.20
C GLU A 20 9.87 12.42 4.70
N GLY A 21 8.61 12.28 4.28
CA GLY A 21 8.17 12.66 2.94
C GLY A 21 8.53 11.70 1.79
N LEU A 22 9.34 10.67 2.03
CA LEU A 22 9.69 9.66 1.02
C LEU A 22 8.76 8.46 1.07
N ARG A 23 8.07 8.19 -0.04
CA ARG A 23 7.25 6.99 -0.21
C ARG A 23 7.73 6.17 -1.41
N VAL A 24 7.80 4.86 -1.23
CA VAL A 24 8.15 3.90 -2.29
C VAL A 24 6.90 3.12 -2.66
N VAL A 25 6.66 2.96 -3.97
CA VAL A 25 5.60 2.10 -4.50
C VAL A 25 6.19 1.27 -5.63
N ASP A 26 6.42 -0.01 -5.36
CA ASP A 26 6.98 -0.96 -6.33
C ASP A 26 6.57 -2.39 -5.97
N ALA A 27 6.72 -3.32 -6.92
CA ALA A 27 6.57 -4.74 -6.65
C ALA A 27 7.52 -5.25 -5.54
N SER A 28 8.74 -4.72 -5.44
CA SER A 28 9.75 -5.15 -4.45
C SER A 28 9.36 -4.92 -2.99
N ILE A 29 8.37 -4.07 -2.73
CA ILE A 29 7.87 -3.83 -1.37
C ILE A 29 6.63 -4.65 -1.05
N MET A 30 6.04 -5.39 -1.99
CA MET A 30 4.87 -6.23 -1.71
C MET A 30 5.20 -7.27 -0.61
N PRO A 31 4.29 -7.49 0.36
CA PRO A 31 4.56 -8.37 1.50
C PRO A 31 4.63 -9.85 1.10
N ASN A 32 3.97 -10.24 0.00
CA ASN A 32 4.00 -11.60 -0.56
C ASN A 32 4.28 -11.54 -2.05
N ASN A 33 4.97 -12.57 -2.56
CA ASN A 33 5.20 -12.70 -3.99
C ASN A 33 3.87 -13.04 -4.70
N VAL A 34 3.38 -12.13 -5.52
CA VAL A 34 2.17 -12.33 -6.32
C VAL A 34 2.57 -13.11 -7.56
N THR A 35 2.11 -14.37 -7.69
CA THR A 35 2.42 -15.23 -8.85
C THR A 35 1.73 -14.79 -10.16
N ALA A 36 0.86 -13.78 -10.09
CA ALA A 36 0.13 -13.20 -11.21
C ALA A 36 0.84 -11.94 -11.77
N ASN A 37 0.23 -11.31 -12.78
CA ASN A 37 0.74 -10.07 -13.36
C ASN A 37 0.81 -8.96 -12.29
N LEU A 38 2.02 -8.43 -12.07
CA LEU A 38 2.31 -7.43 -11.05
C LEU A 38 1.79 -6.03 -11.39
N ASN A 39 1.43 -5.77 -12.65
CA ASN A 39 0.96 -4.45 -13.09
C ASN A 39 -0.29 -4.02 -12.32
N ALA A 40 -1.35 -4.83 -12.33
CA ALA A 40 -2.60 -4.51 -11.64
C ALA A 40 -2.42 -4.26 -10.11
N PRO A 41 -1.76 -5.14 -9.33
CA PRO A 41 -1.55 -4.89 -7.91
C PRO A 41 -0.65 -3.69 -7.63
N VAL A 42 0.41 -3.46 -8.42
CA VAL A 42 1.27 -2.28 -8.25
C VAL A 42 0.50 -0.99 -8.54
N THR A 43 -0.32 -0.95 -9.60
CA THR A 43 -1.18 0.19 -9.92
C THR A 43 -2.19 0.46 -8.80
N MET A 44 -2.86 -0.57 -8.26
CA MET A 44 -3.80 -0.38 -7.15
C MET A 44 -3.12 0.14 -5.87
N MET A 45 -1.90 -0.33 -5.55
CA MET A 45 -1.14 0.23 -4.44
C MET A 45 -0.76 1.70 -4.69
N ALA A 46 -0.36 2.03 -5.92
CA ALA A 46 -0.02 3.39 -6.31
C ALA A 46 -1.20 4.35 -6.16
N GLU A 47 -2.40 3.94 -6.61
CA GLU A 47 -3.63 4.71 -6.43
C GLU A 47 -3.92 4.96 -4.94
N LYS A 48 -3.87 3.90 -4.12
CA LYS A 48 -4.12 4.01 -2.69
C LYS A 48 -3.12 4.95 -2.00
N ILE A 49 -1.83 4.85 -2.33
CA ILE A 49 -0.79 5.69 -1.72
C ILE A 49 -0.89 7.14 -2.22
N ALA A 50 -1.24 7.36 -3.49
CA ALA A 50 -1.50 8.69 -4.02
C ALA A 50 -2.68 9.36 -3.31
N ASP A 51 -3.75 8.62 -3.02
CA ASP A 51 -4.88 9.13 -2.25
C ASP A 51 -4.49 9.50 -0.81
N LEU A 52 -3.63 8.72 -0.16
CA LEU A 52 -3.06 9.06 1.16
C LEU A 52 -2.22 10.34 1.10
N VAL A 53 -1.39 10.51 0.07
CA VAL A 53 -0.59 11.72 -0.14
C VAL A 53 -1.49 12.94 -0.41
N ALA A 54 -2.58 12.75 -1.15
CA ALA A 54 -3.56 13.79 -1.45
C ALA A 54 -4.55 14.06 -0.29
N GLY A 55 -4.46 13.32 0.82
CA GLY A 55 -5.38 13.47 1.96
C GLY A 55 -6.82 13.03 1.67
N LYS A 56 -7.04 12.18 0.66
CA LYS A 56 -8.37 11.66 0.32
C LYS A 56 -8.70 10.48 1.22
N THR A 57 -9.77 10.60 1.99
CA THR A 57 -10.29 9.50 2.80
C THR A 57 -11.03 8.50 1.91
N PRO A 58 -10.71 7.19 1.97
CA PRO A 58 -11.45 6.16 1.27
C PRO A 58 -12.93 6.17 1.68
N LEU A 59 -13.82 5.78 0.76
CA LEU A 59 -15.22 5.58 1.07
C LEU A 59 -15.37 4.52 2.17
N ALA A 60 -16.38 4.70 3.04
CA ALA A 60 -16.70 3.70 4.04
C ALA A 60 -17.05 2.36 3.37
N PRO A 61 -16.64 1.21 3.96
CA PRO A 61 -16.98 -0.09 3.42
C PRO A 61 -18.50 -0.24 3.28
N LEU A 62 -18.98 -0.64 2.10
CA LEU A 62 -20.36 -1.08 1.96
C LEU A 62 -20.53 -2.35 2.78
N THR A 63 -21.42 -2.32 3.78
CA THR A 63 -21.88 -3.54 4.44
C THR A 63 -23.06 -4.06 3.61
N PRO A 64 -22.89 -5.13 2.81
CA PRO A 64 -24.03 -5.71 2.11
C PRO A 64 -25.04 -6.23 3.15
N PRO A 65 -26.35 -6.11 2.90
CA PRO A 65 -27.35 -6.68 3.80
C PRO A 65 -27.11 -8.19 3.93
N LEU A 66 -27.05 -8.68 5.17
CA LEU A 66 -27.03 -10.10 5.46
C LEU A 66 -28.41 -10.65 5.05
N GLY A 67 -28.42 -11.41 3.96
CA GLY A 67 -29.58 -12.21 3.52
C GLY A 67 -29.72 -13.49 4.32
#